data_AF-A0A3C1UDG4-F1
#
_entry.id   AF-A0A3C1UDG4-F1
#
_cell.length_a   1.000
_cell.length_b   1.000
_cell.length_c   1.000
_cell.angle_alpha   90.00
_cell.angle_beta   90.00
_cell.angle_gamma   90.00
#
_symmetry.space_group_name_H-M   'P 1'
#
loop_
_entity.id
_entity.type
_entity.pdbx_description
1 polymer ?
#
loop_
_entity_poly.entity_id
_entity_poly.type
_entity_poly.pdbx_seq_one_letter_code
_entity_poly.pdbx_strand_id
1 'polypeptide(L)'
;MKKTILISVMLLFVAALGFNLANASTDQPHVYINPGHGGHSSDDRNVPIYPYAQGDTMGFWESNSNMYKCFALREILWKKGYKVTVSRETNTEDDDLALSTIVRLCNNSGADVFYSIHSNATGQGEGARVNFPMGFFRGYTDQPENPQCKVLTEKLAPFIIGNECTV
;
A
#
# COMPACT_ATOMS: atom_id res chain seq x y z
N MET A 1 -26.74 -20.39 54.62
CA MET A 1 -26.39 -21.35 53.55
C MET A 1 -27.06 -21.03 52.22
N LYS A 2 -28.40 -21.02 52.09
CA LYS A 2 -29.07 -20.73 50.79
C LYS A 2 -28.76 -19.35 50.20
N LYS A 3 -28.74 -18.29 51.00
CA LYS A 3 -28.40 -16.92 50.54
C LYS A 3 -26.92 -16.76 50.13
N THR A 4 -26.03 -17.47 50.81
CA THR A 4 -24.59 -17.45 50.53
C THR A 4 -24.27 -18.14 49.21
N ILE A 5 -24.96 -19.24 48.90
CA ILE A 5 -24.83 -19.96 47.63
C ILE A 5 -25.34 -19.11 46.45
N LEU A 6 -26.45 -18.39 46.60
CA LEU A 6 -26.94 -17.49 45.55
C LEU A 6 -25.97 -16.34 45.23
N ILE A 7 -25.35 -15.75 46.25
CA ILE A 7 -24.38 -14.66 46.06
C ILE A 7 -23.13 -15.18 45.32
N SER A 8 -22.63 -16.37 45.67
CA SER A 8 -21.49 -16.99 45.00
C SER A 8 -21.77 -17.36 43.53
N VAL A 9 -22.98 -17.85 43.22
CA VAL A 9 -23.39 -18.15 41.83
C VAL A 9 -23.53 -16.86 41.01
N MET A 10 -24.04 -15.78 41.61
CA MET A 10 -24.18 -14.48 40.93
C MET A 10 -22.81 -13.83 40.63
N LEU A 11 -21.84 -13.94 41.55
CA LEU A 11 -20.45 -13.50 41.35
C LEU A 11 -19.73 -14.31 40.25
N LEU A 12 -19.98 -15.62 40.17
CA LEU A 12 -19.45 -16.48 39.09
C LEU A 12 -20.08 -16.15 37.72
N PHE A 13 -21.36 -15.78 37.68
CA PHE A 13 -22.02 -15.36 36.44
C PHE A 13 -21.53 -14.00 35.94
N VAL A 14 -21.26 -13.05 36.84
CA VAL A 14 -20.68 -11.74 36.49
C VAL A 14 -19.22 -11.87 36.02
N ALA A 15 -18.45 -12.79 36.61
CA ALA A 15 -17.10 -13.11 36.15
C ALA A 15 -17.09 -13.78 34.76
N ALA A 16 -18.11 -14.59 34.43
CA ALA A 16 -18.25 -15.23 33.12
C ALA A 16 -18.75 -14.28 32.02
N LEU A 17 -19.50 -13.22 32.37
CA LEU A 17 -19.95 -12.17 31.44
C LEU A 17 -18.90 -11.07 31.19
N GLY A 18 -17.90 -10.94 32.05
CA GLY A 18 -16.88 -9.87 31.99
C GLY A 18 -15.69 -10.09 31.05
N PHE A 19 -15.55 -11.28 30.44
CA PHE A 19 -14.47 -11.60 29.51
C PHE A 19 -14.98 -11.69 28.06
N ASN A 20 -15.58 -10.62 27.58
CA ASN A 20 -15.66 -10.34 26.13
C ASN A 20 -15.27 -8.87 25.90
N LEU A 21 -14.14 -8.46 26.48
CA LEU A 21 -13.38 -7.39 25.85
C LEU A 21 -12.75 -8.01 24.60
N ALA A 22 -13.43 -7.86 23.47
CA ALA A 22 -12.76 -7.91 22.19
C ALA A 22 -11.63 -6.89 22.31
N ASN A 23 -10.40 -7.35 22.53
CA ASN A 23 -9.22 -6.52 22.44
C ASN A 23 -9.18 -6.04 20.99
N ALA A 24 -9.73 -4.85 20.73
CA ALA A 24 -9.39 -4.13 19.53
C ALA A 24 -7.88 -4.06 19.52
N SER A 25 -7.25 -4.70 18.52
CA SER A 25 -5.81 -4.71 18.40
C SER A 25 -5.30 -3.28 18.50
N THR A 26 -4.42 -3.01 19.46
CA THR A 26 -3.71 -1.74 19.57
C THR A 26 -2.52 -1.68 18.60
N ASP A 27 -2.24 -2.79 17.90
CA ASP A 27 -1.11 -2.88 17.00
C ASP A 27 -1.42 -2.16 15.69
N GLN A 28 -0.45 -1.38 15.24
CA GLN A 28 -0.53 -0.73 13.94
C GLN A 28 -0.56 -1.80 12.84
N PRO A 29 -1.34 -1.58 11.75
CA PRO A 29 -1.44 -2.55 10.67
C PRO A 29 -0.06 -2.80 10.04
N HIS A 30 0.20 -4.05 9.66
CA HIS A 30 1.35 -4.38 8.84
C HIS A 30 1.08 -3.95 7.40
N VAL A 31 1.93 -3.05 6.89
CA VAL A 31 1.83 -2.52 5.52
C VAL A 31 2.80 -3.28 4.60
N TYR A 32 2.30 -3.77 3.48
CA TYR A 32 3.12 -4.28 2.38
C TYR A 32 3.17 -3.26 1.25
N ILE A 33 4.38 -2.94 0.79
CA ILE A 33 4.61 -1.97 -0.28
C ILE A 33 5.29 -2.69 -1.45
N ASN A 34 4.75 -2.49 -2.66
CA ASN A 34 5.35 -2.94 -3.89
C ASN A 34 5.75 -1.71 -4.74
N PRO A 35 7.05 -1.42 -4.88
CA PRO A 35 7.52 -0.56 -5.94
C PRO A 35 7.37 -1.31 -7.27
N GLY A 36 6.47 -0.82 -8.14
CA GLY A 36 6.20 -1.47 -9.42
C GLY A 36 7.43 -1.51 -10.34
N HIS A 37 7.47 -2.53 -11.21
CA HIS A 37 8.56 -2.85 -12.15
C HIS A 37 9.91 -3.13 -11.48
N GLY A 38 10.92 -3.51 -12.26
CA GLY A 38 12.32 -3.61 -11.86
C GLY A 38 13.28 -3.42 -13.05
N GLY A 39 14.48 -2.92 -12.77
CA GLY A 39 15.53 -2.74 -13.77
C GLY A 39 15.24 -1.59 -14.74
N HIS A 40 15.76 -1.70 -15.97
CA HIS A 40 15.66 -0.66 -17.01
C HIS A 40 15.42 -1.29 -18.39
N SER A 41 14.56 -2.32 -18.42
CA SER A 41 14.26 -3.11 -19.62
C SER A 41 13.16 -2.46 -20.47
N SER A 42 12.73 -3.13 -21.54
CA SER A 42 11.62 -2.66 -22.39
C SER A 42 10.26 -2.63 -21.69
N ASP A 43 10.10 -3.32 -20.57
CA ASP A 43 8.87 -3.28 -19.75
C ASP A 43 8.83 -2.07 -18.81
N ASP A 44 9.96 -1.37 -18.65
CA ASP A 44 10.06 -0.13 -17.89
C ASP A 44 10.01 1.11 -18.81
N ARG A 45 9.73 2.27 -18.23
CA ARG A 45 9.55 3.51 -18.96
C ARG A 45 10.60 4.55 -18.58
N ASN A 46 11.53 4.80 -19.50
CA ASN A 46 12.41 5.95 -19.44
C ASN A 46 11.74 7.21 -20.02
N VAL A 47 11.84 8.33 -19.28
CA VAL A 47 11.50 9.66 -19.80
C VAL A 47 12.78 10.51 -19.78
N PRO A 48 13.21 11.05 -20.93
CA PRO A 48 14.40 11.88 -20.98
C PRO A 48 14.10 13.22 -20.29
N ILE A 49 14.87 13.53 -19.26
CA ILE A 49 14.73 14.76 -18.46
C ILE A 49 16.14 15.31 -18.26
N TYR A 50 16.37 16.56 -18.68
CA TYR A 50 17.68 17.20 -18.55
C TYR A 50 18.23 17.08 -17.11
N PRO A 51 19.51 16.67 -16.94
CA PRO A 51 20.54 16.46 -17.96
C PRO A 51 20.60 15.06 -18.58
N TYR A 52 19.67 14.16 -18.22
CA TYR A 52 19.71 12.75 -18.59
C TYR A 52 19.07 12.49 -19.96
N ALA A 53 19.81 11.79 -20.82
CA ALA A 53 19.35 11.39 -22.14
C ALA A 53 18.42 10.17 -22.07
N GLN A 54 17.79 9.84 -23.20
CA GLN A 54 17.03 8.60 -23.34
C GLN A 54 17.92 7.39 -23.04
N GLY A 55 17.46 6.48 -22.19
CA GLY A 55 18.18 5.26 -21.82
C GLY A 55 19.24 5.44 -20.72
N ASP A 56 19.45 6.66 -20.22
CA ASP A 56 20.35 6.89 -19.10
C ASP A 56 19.72 6.38 -17.80
N THR A 57 20.36 5.40 -17.15
CA THR A 57 19.86 4.76 -15.92
C THR A 57 19.81 5.70 -14.72
N MET A 58 20.53 6.82 -14.77
CA MET A 58 20.47 7.89 -13.77
C MET A 58 19.28 8.84 -13.99
N GLY A 59 18.64 8.77 -15.16
CA GLY A 59 17.44 9.54 -15.50
C GLY A 59 16.15 9.02 -14.88
N PHE A 60 15.03 9.61 -15.30
CA PHE A 60 13.72 9.12 -14.88
C PHE A 60 13.44 7.77 -15.53
N TRP A 61 13.23 6.78 -14.68
CA TRP A 61 12.64 5.50 -15.03
C TRP A 61 11.47 5.27 -14.08
N GLU A 62 10.40 4.62 -14.56
CA GLU A 62 9.25 4.33 -13.71
C GLU A 62 9.68 3.46 -12.51
N SER A 63 10.45 2.41 -12.75
CA SER A 63 11.00 1.53 -11.70
C SER A 63 11.82 2.29 -10.64
N ASN A 64 12.68 3.23 -11.06
CA ASN A 64 13.47 4.12 -10.19
C ASN A 64 12.51 4.98 -9.35
N SER A 65 11.58 5.68 -10.02
CA SER A 65 10.63 6.60 -9.37
C SER A 65 9.76 5.87 -8.35
N ASN A 66 9.26 4.68 -8.70
CA ASN A 66 8.46 3.83 -7.84
C ASN A 66 9.25 3.43 -6.59
N MET A 67 10.51 3.00 -6.74
CA MET A 67 11.38 2.66 -5.62
C MET A 67 11.58 3.84 -4.68
N TYR A 68 11.90 5.03 -5.19
CA TYR A 68 12.08 6.23 -4.37
C TYR A 68 10.83 6.60 -3.57
N LYS A 69 9.66 6.60 -4.22
CA LYS A 69 8.37 6.88 -3.55
C LYS A 69 8.06 5.84 -2.48
N CYS A 70 8.25 4.56 -2.77
CA CYS A 70 8.03 3.47 -1.82
C CYS A 70 8.95 3.55 -0.62
N PHE A 71 10.24 3.84 -0.82
CA PHE A 71 11.18 3.97 0.29
C PHE A 71 10.86 5.19 1.14
N ALA A 72 10.50 6.33 0.54
CA ALA A 72 10.04 7.49 1.30
C ALA A 72 8.82 7.15 2.18
N LEU A 73 7.82 6.44 1.64
CA LEU A 73 6.66 5.98 2.41
C LEU A 73 7.07 5.02 3.53
N ARG A 74 7.93 4.04 3.24
CA ARG A 74 8.44 3.09 4.21
C ARG A 74 9.14 3.79 5.38
N GLU A 75 10.03 4.73 5.11
CA GLU A 75 10.74 5.47 6.16
C GLU A 75 9.77 6.27 7.05
N ILE A 76 8.74 6.88 6.46
CA ILE A 76 7.70 7.59 7.22
C ILE A 76 6.91 6.63 8.12
N LEU A 77 6.52 5.46 7.59
CA LEU A 77 5.75 4.46 8.33
C LEU A 77 6.57 3.82 9.45
N TRP A 78 7.83 3.46 9.19
CA TRP A 78 8.74 2.96 10.23
C TRP A 78 8.93 3.96 11.36
N LYS A 79 9.14 5.25 11.05
CA LYS A 79 9.24 6.31 12.07
C LYS A 79 7.97 6.47 12.91
N LYS A 80 6.82 6.02 12.41
CA LYS A 80 5.53 6.02 13.12
C LYS A 80 5.26 4.73 13.89
N GLY A 81 6.13 3.72 13.79
CA GLY A 81 6.04 2.45 14.49
C GLY A 81 5.41 1.30 13.69
N TYR A 82 5.10 1.51 12.40
CA TYR A 82 4.41 0.50 11.60
C TYR A 82 5.37 -0.61 11.21
N LYS A 83 4.90 -1.86 11.21
CA LYS A 83 5.59 -2.94 10.49
C LYS A 83 5.41 -2.71 8.99
N VAL A 84 6.50 -2.72 8.24
CA VAL A 84 6.48 -2.56 6.78
C VAL A 84 7.30 -3.65 6.12
N THR A 85 6.76 -4.25 5.06
CA THR A 85 7.47 -5.16 4.16
C THR A 85 7.49 -4.56 2.76
N VAL A 86 8.61 -4.64 2.06
CA VAL A 86 8.73 -4.20 0.67
C VAL A 86 9.05 -5.37 -0.23
N SER A 87 8.47 -5.42 -1.43
CA SER A 87 8.67 -6.54 -2.35
C SER A 87 10.07 -6.62 -2.96
N ARG A 88 10.78 -5.50 -3.02
CA ARG A 88 12.15 -5.38 -3.55
C ARG A 88 12.89 -4.22 -2.88
N GLU A 89 14.21 -4.38 -2.76
CA GLU A 89 15.11 -3.42 -2.11
C GLU A 89 16.12 -2.79 -3.10
N THR A 90 16.21 -3.35 -4.30
CA THR A 90 17.08 -2.88 -5.38
C THR A 90 16.27 -2.61 -6.65
N ASN A 91 16.96 -2.12 -7.68
CA ASN A 91 16.37 -1.91 -9.00
C ASN A 91 17.21 -2.59 -10.10
N THR A 92 17.22 -3.92 -10.09
CA THR A 92 17.83 -4.79 -11.10
C THR A 92 16.74 -5.47 -11.93
N GLU A 93 17.12 -6.09 -13.05
CA GLU A 93 16.15 -6.85 -13.88
C GLU A 93 15.50 -8.01 -13.11
N ASP A 94 16.24 -8.66 -12.20
CA ASP A 94 15.71 -9.72 -11.33
C ASP A 94 14.65 -9.21 -10.33
N ASP A 95 14.63 -7.89 -10.08
CA ASP A 95 13.62 -7.25 -9.23
C ASP A 95 12.29 -7.01 -9.97
N ASP A 96 12.23 -7.26 -11.29
CA ASP A 96 10.99 -7.17 -12.08
C ASP A 96 10.10 -8.40 -11.86
N LEU A 97 9.58 -8.49 -10.64
CA LEU A 97 8.85 -9.66 -10.16
C LEU A 97 7.51 -9.83 -10.88
N ALA A 98 7.22 -11.06 -11.31
CA ALA A 98 5.90 -11.42 -11.79
C ALA A 98 4.79 -11.06 -10.77
N LEU A 99 3.66 -10.56 -11.27
CA LEU A 99 2.54 -10.11 -10.42
C LEU A 99 2.04 -11.20 -9.45
N SER A 100 2.01 -12.45 -9.89
CA SER A 100 1.64 -13.60 -9.04
C SER A 100 2.64 -13.83 -7.90
N THR A 101 3.92 -13.57 -8.13
CA THR A 101 4.96 -13.62 -7.08
C THR A 101 4.74 -12.51 -6.05
N ILE A 102 4.44 -11.28 -6.50
CA ILE A 102 4.15 -10.15 -5.59
C ILE A 102 2.94 -10.47 -4.71
N VAL A 103 1.85 -10.99 -5.29
CA VAL A 103 0.66 -11.42 -4.54
C VAL A 103 1.00 -12.50 -3.51
N ARG A 104 1.78 -13.51 -3.90
CA ARG A 104 2.22 -14.57 -2.99
C ARG A 104 3.06 -14.01 -1.83
N LEU A 105 4.00 -13.12 -2.10
CA LEU A 105 4.86 -12.52 -1.08
C LEU A 105 4.05 -11.66 -0.10
N CYS A 106 3.09 -10.86 -0.61
CA CYS A 106 2.18 -10.08 0.23
C CYS A 106 1.32 -10.97 1.13
N ASN A 107 0.73 -12.04 0.58
CA ASN A 107 -0.08 -12.97 1.38
C ASN A 107 0.76 -13.66 2.45
N ASN A 108 1.99 -14.07 2.11
CA ASN A 108 2.90 -14.74 3.05
C ASN A 108 3.45 -13.80 4.13
N SER A 109 3.48 -12.49 3.90
CA SER A 109 3.97 -11.54 4.91
C SER A 109 2.99 -11.34 6.07
N GLY A 110 1.72 -11.69 5.87
CA GLY A 110 0.63 -11.42 6.80
C GLY A 110 0.27 -9.94 6.90
N ALA A 111 0.43 -9.19 5.80
CA ALA A 111 0.11 -7.76 5.78
C ALA A 111 -1.39 -7.51 5.80
N ASP A 112 -1.81 -6.47 6.51
CA ASP A 112 -3.20 -6.02 6.61
C ASP A 112 -3.57 -5.10 5.43
N VAL A 113 -2.57 -4.40 4.88
CA VAL A 113 -2.74 -3.44 3.79
C VAL A 113 -1.65 -3.60 2.74
N PHE A 114 -2.03 -3.60 1.47
CA PHE A 114 -1.13 -3.66 0.32
C PHE A 114 -1.18 -2.36 -0.50
N TYR A 115 -0.03 -1.75 -0.75
CA TYR A 115 0.14 -0.63 -1.67
C TYR A 115 1.09 -1.00 -2.80
N SER A 116 0.59 -1.05 -4.04
CA SER A 116 1.42 -1.05 -5.24
C SER A 116 1.52 0.38 -5.77
N ILE A 117 2.74 0.87 -5.96
CA ILE A 117 3.01 2.26 -6.37
C ILE A 117 3.61 2.24 -7.77
N HIS A 118 2.92 2.93 -8.68
CA HIS A 118 3.30 3.10 -10.08
C HIS A 118 3.38 4.59 -10.45
N SER A 119 3.89 4.87 -11.64
CA SER A 119 3.68 6.15 -12.31
C SER A 119 3.01 5.88 -13.66
N ASN A 120 2.05 6.69 -14.07
CA ASN A 120 1.42 6.50 -15.37
C ASN A 120 2.02 7.45 -16.40
N ALA A 121 1.96 7.08 -17.67
CA ALA A 121 2.11 8.00 -18.78
C ALA A 121 1.05 7.66 -19.82
N THR A 122 0.20 8.62 -20.16
CA THR A 122 -0.64 8.52 -21.36
C THR A 122 0.31 8.38 -22.55
N GLY A 123 0.13 7.34 -23.36
CA GLY A 123 1.00 7.01 -24.49
C GLY A 123 1.26 8.18 -25.46
N GLN A 124 2.20 7.96 -26.37
CA GLN A 124 2.68 8.91 -27.38
C GLN A 124 1.53 9.67 -28.07
N GLY A 125 1.50 11.00 -27.91
CA GLY A 125 0.55 11.90 -28.59
C GLY A 125 0.57 13.32 -27.99
N GLU A 126 0.73 14.34 -28.82
CA GLU A 126 0.52 15.74 -28.42
C GLU A 126 -0.98 15.98 -28.23
N GLY A 127 -1.41 16.21 -26.97
CA GLY A 127 -2.80 16.53 -26.63
C GLY A 127 -3.46 15.68 -25.55
N ALA A 128 -2.85 14.56 -25.13
CA ALA A 128 -3.42 13.67 -24.10
C ALA A 128 -2.66 13.70 -22.76
N ARG A 129 -1.71 14.61 -22.58
CA ARG A 129 -0.85 14.69 -21.39
C ARG A 129 -1.58 15.37 -20.24
N VAL A 130 -2.39 14.61 -19.53
CA VAL A 130 -3.03 15.01 -18.27
C VAL A 130 -2.23 14.41 -17.12
N ASN A 131 -1.75 15.25 -16.20
CA ASN A 131 -1.04 14.77 -15.01
C ASN A 131 -2.02 14.72 -13.84
N PHE A 132 -2.37 13.52 -13.39
CA PHE A 132 -3.21 13.37 -12.22
C PHE A 132 -2.89 12.09 -11.45
N PRO A 133 -3.01 12.13 -10.11
CA PRO A 133 -2.91 10.94 -9.31
C PRO A 133 -4.18 10.09 -9.44
N MET A 134 -4.02 8.77 -9.32
CA MET A 134 -5.12 7.81 -9.30
C MET A 134 -4.91 6.78 -8.21
N GLY A 135 -5.99 6.31 -7.62
CA GLY A 135 -6.00 5.13 -6.76
C GLY A 135 -6.87 4.05 -7.38
N PHE A 136 -6.31 2.85 -7.51
CA PHE A 136 -7.04 1.66 -7.98
C PHE A 136 -7.30 0.72 -6.81
N PHE A 137 -8.44 0.04 -6.89
CA PHE A 137 -8.78 -1.07 -6.04
C PHE A 137 -9.44 -2.17 -6.87
N ARG A 138 -9.51 -3.38 -6.32
CA ARG A 138 -10.14 -4.51 -7.00
C ARG A 138 -11.66 -4.34 -7.04
N GLY A 139 -12.22 -4.26 -8.25
CA GLY A 139 -13.65 -4.07 -8.51
C GLY A 139 -13.91 -2.87 -9.41
N TYR A 140 -15.12 -2.33 -9.36
CA TYR A 140 -15.52 -1.12 -10.07
C TYR A 140 -15.82 0.02 -9.08
N THR A 141 -15.86 1.27 -9.55
CA THR A 141 -16.06 2.48 -8.72
C THR A 141 -17.16 2.33 -7.67
N ASP A 142 -18.29 1.73 -8.04
CA ASP A 142 -19.43 1.52 -7.15
C ASP A 142 -19.69 0.04 -6.81
N GLN A 143 -18.77 -0.85 -7.19
CA GLN A 143 -18.83 -2.29 -6.91
C GLN A 143 -17.43 -2.82 -6.53
N PRO A 144 -16.85 -2.37 -5.40
CA PRO A 144 -15.58 -2.91 -4.91
C PRO A 144 -15.75 -4.38 -4.48
N GLU A 145 -14.78 -5.23 -4.79
CA GLU A 145 -14.79 -6.62 -4.31
C GLU A 145 -14.59 -6.66 -2.78
N ASN A 146 -13.78 -5.75 -2.25
CA ASN A 146 -13.69 -5.45 -0.82
C ASN A 146 -14.04 -3.98 -0.58
N PRO A 147 -15.19 -3.66 0.07
CA PRO A 147 -15.60 -2.29 0.35
C PRO A 147 -14.56 -1.43 1.07
N GLN A 148 -13.72 -2.02 1.93
CA GLN A 148 -12.68 -1.29 2.66
C GLN A 148 -11.59 -0.73 1.75
N CYS A 149 -11.35 -1.33 0.58
CA CYS A 149 -10.37 -0.81 -0.38
C CYS A 149 -10.83 0.51 -1.03
N LYS A 150 -12.15 0.69 -1.24
CA LYS A 150 -12.71 1.97 -1.69
C LYS A 150 -12.51 3.04 -0.61
N VAL A 151 -12.82 2.71 0.64
CA VAL A 151 -12.61 3.61 1.79
C VAL A 151 -11.15 4.04 1.90
N LEU A 152 -10.20 3.12 1.75
CA LEU A 152 -8.77 3.44 1.80
C LEU A 152 -8.39 4.46 0.72
N THR A 153 -8.88 4.27 -0.50
CA THR A 153 -8.63 5.16 -1.64
C THR A 153 -9.24 6.54 -1.40
N GLU A 154 -10.49 6.60 -0.93
CA GLU A 154 -11.20 7.84 -0.60
C GLU A 154 -10.52 8.63 0.52
N LYS A 155 -9.94 7.95 1.51
CA LYS A 155 -9.20 8.60 2.60
C LYS A 155 -7.87 9.19 2.15
N LEU A 156 -7.22 8.59 1.16
CA LEU A 156 -5.95 9.07 0.62
C LEU A 156 -6.16 10.20 -0.41
N ALA A 157 -7.23 10.15 -1.20
CA ALA A 157 -7.46 11.04 -2.33
C ALA A 157 -7.33 12.55 -1.98
N PRO A 158 -7.89 13.10 -0.88
CA PRO A 158 -7.75 14.52 -0.55
C PRO A 158 -6.30 14.97 -0.36
N PHE A 159 -5.45 14.11 0.20
CA PHE A 159 -4.03 14.43 0.44
C PHE A 159 -3.18 14.31 -0.82
N ILE A 160 -3.61 13.46 -1.74
CA ILE A 160 -2.89 13.21 -2.99
C ILE A 160 -3.28 14.27 -4.04
N ILE A 161 -4.57 14.60 -4.16
CA ILE A 161 -5.10 15.61 -5.10
C ILE A 161 -4.82 17.03 -4.59
N GLY A 162 -4.94 17.27 -3.29
CA GLY A 162 -4.77 18.59 -2.68
C GLY A 162 -3.35 19.16 -2.75
N ASN A 163 -2.37 18.38 -3.20
CA ASN A 163 -1.00 18.85 -3.42
C ASN A 163 -0.83 19.61 -4.75
N GLU A 164 -1.89 19.81 -5.53
CA GLU A 164 -1.87 20.54 -6.81
C GLU A 164 -0.78 20.06 -7.78
N CYS A 165 -0.32 18.81 -7.66
CA CYS A 165 0.65 18.24 -8.59
C CYS A 165 0.09 18.10 -10.01
N THR A 166 -1.19 18.43 -10.22
CA THR A 166 -1.91 18.39 -11.49
C THR A 166 -1.91 19.78 -12.13
N VAL A 167 -1.27 19.91 -13.28
CA VAL A 167 -1.50 21.01 -14.24
C VAL A 167 -2.50 20.56 -15.29
#